data_AF-A0A2E0ZN22-F1
#
_entry.id   AF-A0A2E0ZN22-F1
#
_cell.length_a   1.000
_cell.length_b   1.000
_cell.length_c   1.000
_cell.angle_alpha   90.00
_cell.angle_beta   90.00
_cell.angle_gamma   90.00
#
_symmetry.space_group_name_H-M   'P 1'
#
loop_
_entity.id
_entity.type
_entity.pdbx_description
1 polymer ?
#
loop_
_entity_poly.entity_id
_entity_poly.type
_entity_poly.pdbx_seq_one_letter_code
_entity_poly.pdbx_strand_id
1 'polypeptide(L)'
;MKLLCWKTAVSPPPAPWMNCCSPRPPCANCGSKKWRTNNMSSMELLKNELFVAEMPAVSGLHFRGFQGESDYPHMVAIINGSQEADQSEMLASVEEVATDYAHLTNCDPTTDMIFAEVNGDVVGYGRCWWNDQVDGSIAYGFFAHLLPEWRETGIRLAMVHFLKKRLRQIAADHPAEKEKTFVNWGMQAETNWTNLLLAEGHKIVRYGLDMVRPNLDNIPDCPVPAGIEVRRGTLAEWRQIWEGAREAFRDHWGMQEWTETNFAAWSEYPTFNPDLWQIAWAGDEVVGGVLNFIDKKENETFERLRGYTETIFVRRPWRGQGVAKALIARSFQVLKEAGMTEAALGVDAENLSGALHLYRKMGFAEVKRHMTFHKPL
;
A
#
# COMPACT_ATOMS: atom_id res chain seq x y z
N MET A 1 -1.85 0.85 -7.36
CA MET A 1 -1.38 -0.46 -6.90
C MET A 1 -0.26 -0.23 -5.91
N LYS A 2 -0.40 -0.75 -4.68
CA LYS A 2 0.55 -0.55 -3.56
C LYS A 2 1.03 0.90 -3.49
N LEU A 3 0.05 1.77 -3.21
CA LEU A 3 0.28 3.11 -2.66
C LEU A 3 1.30 2.98 -1.53
N LEU A 4 2.54 3.41 -1.79
CA LEU A 4 3.69 3.23 -0.88
C LEU A 4 3.59 4.08 0.40
N CYS A 5 2.42 4.69 0.63
CA CYS A 5 2.13 5.63 1.70
C CYS A 5 2.22 5.00 3.09
N TRP A 6 2.30 3.65 3.19
CA TRP A 6 2.33 2.91 4.45
C TRP A 6 2.26 1.38 4.26
N LYS A 7 2.24 0.64 5.38
CA LYS A 7 1.35 -0.55 5.56
C LYS A 7 0.17 -0.31 6.53
N THR A 8 0.21 0.71 7.39
CA THR A 8 -0.73 0.85 8.55
C THR A 8 -1.27 2.25 8.83
N ALA A 9 -1.06 3.19 7.91
CA ALA A 9 -1.63 4.62 7.89
C ALA A 9 -2.82 4.18 6.90
N VAL A 10 -3.87 3.59 7.49
CA VAL A 10 -5.27 3.94 7.25
C VAL A 10 -5.61 4.28 5.78
N SER A 11 -5.48 3.27 4.94
CA SER A 11 -6.15 3.06 3.64
C SER A 11 -6.33 1.55 3.51
N PRO A 12 -7.33 1.04 2.78
CA PRO A 12 -7.62 -0.39 2.77
C PRO A 12 -6.41 -1.23 2.31
N PRO A 13 -6.08 -2.34 3.01
CA PRO A 13 -4.87 -3.11 2.75
C PRO A 13 -4.94 -3.87 1.40
N PRO A 14 -3.92 -3.76 0.52
CA PRO A 14 -3.89 -4.45 -0.77
C PRO A 14 -3.37 -5.89 -0.66
N ALA A 15 -3.85 -6.82 -1.50
CA ALA A 15 -3.36 -8.21 -1.54
C ALA A 15 -3.77 -9.05 -2.78
N PRO A 16 -3.28 -10.31 -2.91
CA PRO A 16 -3.43 -11.23 -4.07
C PRO A 16 -4.06 -12.62 -3.73
N TRP A 17 -4.39 -13.47 -4.74
CA TRP A 17 -5.11 -14.76 -4.59
C TRP A 17 -4.55 -16.00 -5.34
N MET A 18 -5.18 -17.16 -5.08
CA MET A 18 -4.89 -18.56 -5.49
C MET A 18 -5.50 -18.92 -6.90
N ASN A 19 -5.61 -20.15 -7.44
CA ASN A 19 -5.53 -21.55 -6.96
C ASN A 19 -5.51 -22.57 -8.14
N CYS A 20 -5.05 -23.84 -8.00
CA CYS A 20 -5.51 -24.96 -8.89
C CYS A 20 -5.09 -26.43 -8.56
N CYS A 21 -5.85 -27.38 -9.15
CA CYS A 21 -5.68 -28.86 -9.29
C CYS A 21 -6.25 -29.73 -8.13
N SER A 22 -6.89 -30.90 -8.35
CA SER A 22 -6.94 -31.86 -9.49
C SER A 22 -8.28 -32.66 -9.50
N PRO A 23 -8.58 -33.60 -10.45
CA PRO A 23 -8.06 -33.89 -11.80
C PRO A 23 -9.16 -33.89 -12.90
N ARG A 24 -8.86 -34.40 -14.12
CA ARG A 24 -9.67 -34.30 -15.37
C ARG A 24 -10.68 -35.45 -15.59
N PRO A 25 -11.58 -35.36 -16.60
CA PRO A 25 -11.31 -35.99 -17.92
C PRO A 25 -11.17 -35.00 -19.10
N PRO A 26 -10.69 -35.43 -20.28
CA PRO A 26 -10.35 -34.54 -21.40
C PRO A 26 -11.52 -34.24 -22.35
N CYS A 27 -11.60 -33.00 -22.84
CA CYS A 27 -12.34 -32.65 -24.06
C CYS A 27 -11.34 -32.30 -25.17
N ALA A 28 -11.49 -32.90 -26.35
CA ALA A 28 -10.58 -32.73 -27.47
C ALA A 28 -11.15 -31.74 -28.50
N ASN A 29 -10.61 -30.53 -28.57
CA ASN A 29 -10.60 -29.76 -29.81
C ASN A 29 -9.48 -28.71 -29.84
N CYS A 30 -8.51 -28.88 -30.72
CA CYS A 30 -7.37 -27.97 -30.87
C CYS A 30 -7.69 -26.84 -31.88
N GLY A 31 -8.07 -25.66 -31.37
CA GLY A 31 -8.32 -24.46 -32.19
C GLY A 31 -7.30 -23.36 -31.91
N SER A 32 -6.33 -23.17 -32.81
CA SER A 32 -5.22 -22.22 -32.63
C SER A 32 -5.65 -20.74 -32.80
N LYS A 33 -6.25 -20.16 -31.77
CA LYS A 33 -6.43 -18.70 -31.67
C LYS A 33 -5.07 -18.03 -31.41
N LYS A 34 -4.46 -17.50 -32.47
CA LYS A 34 -3.34 -16.55 -32.33
C LYS A 34 -3.83 -15.32 -31.56
N TRP A 35 -3.14 -14.96 -30.48
CA TRP A 35 -3.30 -13.66 -29.85
C TRP A 35 -2.97 -12.58 -30.88
N ARG A 36 -3.88 -11.61 -31.08
CA ARG A 36 -3.60 -10.43 -31.89
C ARG A 36 -2.88 -9.42 -31.00
N THR A 37 -1.61 -9.18 -31.26
CA THR A 37 -0.94 -7.96 -30.80
C THR A 37 -1.62 -6.78 -31.51
N ASN A 38 -2.28 -5.90 -30.74
CA ASN A 38 -2.75 -4.63 -31.28
C ASN A 38 -1.54 -3.71 -31.44
N ASN A 39 -0.91 -3.73 -32.62
CA ASN A 39 0.09 -2.73 -32.97
C ASN A 39 -0.62 -1.37 -33.07
N MET A 40 -0.37 -0.48 -32.11
CA MET A 40 -0.72 0.94 -32.23
C MET A 40 -0.06 1.54 -33.49
N SER A 41 -0.72 2.51 -34.11
CA SER A 41 -0.13 3.21 -35.25
C SER A 41 1.00 4.15 -34.81
N SER A 42 1.95 4.42 -35.72
CA SER A 42 3.04 5.36 -35.46
C SER A 42 2.56 6.79 -35.14
N MET A 43 1.33 7.15 -35.52
CA MET A 43 0.70 8.43 -35.15
C MET A 43 0.06 8.43 -33.76
N GLU A 44 -0.15 7.27 -33.14
CA GLU A 44 -0.63 7.16 -31.75
C GLU A 44 0.55 7.11 -30.77
N LEU A 45 1.66 6.46 -31.15
CA LEU A 45 2.92 6.51 -30.40
C LEU A 45 3.41 7.98 -30.25
N LEU A 46 3.45 8.74 -31.35
CA LEU A 46 3.79 10.17 -31.36
C LEU A 46 2.81 11.09 -30.59
N LYS A 47 1.64 10.59 -30.15
CA LYS A 47 0.70 11.35 -29.31
C LYS A 47 0.89 11.14 -27.82
N ASN A 48 1.63 10.11 -27.42
CA ASN A 48 1.82 9.72 -26.02
C ASN A 48 3.25 9.98 -25.51
N GLU A 49 4.16 10.45 -26.38
CA GLU A 49 5.52 10.83 -26.02
C GLU A 49 5.52 12.07 -25.08
N LEU A 50 6.27 11.99 -23.97
CA LEU A 50 6.32 13.02 -22.95
C LEU A 50 7.62 13.81 -23.01
N PHE A 51 7.52 15.13 -23.19
CA PHE A 51 8.67 16.02 -23.12
C PHE A 51 9.16 16.19 -21.67
N VAL A 52 10.29 15.56 -21.36
CA VAL A 52 11.03 15.74 -20.11
C VAL A 52 12.21 16.68 -20.36
N ALA A 53 12.35 17.72 -19.54
CA ALA A 53 13.27 18.83 -19.83
C ALA A 53 14.75 18.48 -19.64
N GLU A 54 15.07 17.57 -18.72
CA GLU A 54 16.43 17.10 -18.42
C GLU A 54 16.56 15.64 -18.85
N MET A 55 16.69 15.41 -20.16
CA MET A 55 16.85 14.07 -20.74
C MET A 55 18.19 13.44 -20.33
N PRO A 56 18.21 12.26 -19.70
CA PRO A 56 19.44 11.51 -19.44
C PRO A 56 20.13 11.05 -20.73
N ALA A 57 21.46 10.94 -20.71
CA ALA A 57 22.27 10.51 -21.84
C ALA A 57 22.27 8.98 -22.06
N VAL A 58 21.07 8.36 -22.07
CA VAL A 58 20.87 6.92 -22.26
C VAL A 58 20.43 6.66 -23.70
N SER A 59 21.16 5.80 -24.41
CA SER A 59 20.81 5.45 -25.80
C SER A 59 19.51 4.66 -25.87
N GLY A 60 18.59 5.05 -26.74
CA GLY A 60 17.28 4.42 -26.92
C GLY A 60 16.24 4.76 -25.84
N LEU A 61 16.56 5.64 -24.88
CA LEU A 61 15.61 6.13 -23.88
C LEU A 61 14.60 7.11 -24.50
N HIS A 62 13.32 6.90 -24.19
CA HIS A 62 12.28 7.90 -24.31
C HIS A 62 11.27 7.79 -23.15
N PHE A 63 10.42 8.80 -23.00
CA PHE A 63 9.37 8.83 -21.97
C PHE A 63 8.00 8.93 -22.61
N ARG A 64 6.99 8.28 -22.02
CA ARG A 64 5.60 8.33 -22.49
C ARG A 64 4.57 8.29 -21.36
N GLY A 65 3.33 8.65 -21.67
CA GLY A 65 2.19 8.47 -20.78
C GLY A 65 1.68 7.02 -20.73
N PHE A 66 0.66 6.82 -19.91
CA PHE A 66 -0.04 5.55 -19.73
C PHE A 66 -0.83 5.16 -20.99
N GLN A 67 -0.82 3.88 -21.35
CA GLN A 67 -1.52 3.32 -22.52
C GLN A 67 -2.80 2.53 -22.15
N GLY A 68 -3.17 2.48 -20.87
CA GLY A 68 -4.29 1.66 -20.39
C GLY A 68 -3.83 0.30 -19.85
N GLU A 69 -4.73 -0.68 -19.83
CA GLU A 69 -4.52 -1.99 -19.19
C GLU A 69 -3.32 -2.78 -19.76
N SER A 70 -2.86 -2.44 -20.98
CA SER A 70 -1.65 -3.00 -21.58
C SER A 70 -0.37 -2.67 -20.81
N ASP A 71 -0.33 -1.60 -20.03
CA ASP A 71 0.81 -1.26 -19.17
C ASP A 71 0.83 -2.07 -17.86
N TYR A 72 -0.28 -2.69 -17.45
CA TYR A 72 -0.36 -3.39 -16.16
C TYR A 72 0.68 -4.52 -16.01
N PRO A 73 0.94 -5.39 -17.02
CA PRO A 73 2.01 -6.39 -16.93
C PRO A 73 3.41 -5.76 -16.78
N HIS A 74 3.67 -4.63 -17.45
CA HIS A 74 4.95 -3.92 -17.37
C HIS A 74 5.16 -3.32 -15.97
N MET A 75 4.12 -2.71 -15.39
CA MET A 75 4.16 -2.17 -14.02
C MET A 75 4.43 -3.26 -12.98
N VAL A 76 3.81 -4.44 -13.14
CA VAL A 76 4.05 -5.62 -12.29
C VAL A 76 5.49 -6.12 -12.43
N ALA A 77 6.02 -6.18 -13.67
CA ALA A 77 7.40 -6.57 -13.91
C ALA A 77 8.41 -5.62 -13.24
N ILE A 78 8.17 -4.30 -13.30
CA ILE A 78 9.05 -3.28 -12.69
C ILE A 78 9.03 -3.36 -11.15
N ILE A 79 7.87 -3.57 -10.53
CA ILE A 79 7.77 -3.75 -9.07
C ILE A 79 8.45 -5.05 -8.63
N ASN A 80 8.09 -6.17 -9.23
CA ASN A 80 8.61 -7.47 -8.82
C ASN A 80 10.12 -7.60 -9.14
N GLY A 81 10.58 -7.04 -10.26
CA GLY A 81 12.00 -7.00 -10.64
C GLY A 81 12.87 -6.10 -9.75
N SER A 82 12.27 -5.22 -8.95
CA SER A 82 12.98 -4.42 -7.95
C SER A 82 13.07 -5.11 -6.57
N GLN A 83 12.38 -6.25 -6.37
CA GLN A 83 12.13 -6.82 -5.05
C GLN A 83 13.40 -7.19 -4.26
N GLU A 84 14.32 -7.95 -4.87
CA GLU A 84 15.56 -8.40 -4.24
C GLU A 84 16.48 -7.21 -3.91
N ALA A 85 16.66 -6.30 -4.87
CA ALA A 85 17.52 -5.13 -4.74
C ALA A 85 17.08 -4.16 -3.62
N ASP A 86 15.77 -4.08 -3.36
CA ASP A 86 15.19 -3.21 -2.33
C ASP A 86 14.88 -3.94 -1.02
N GLN A 87 15.25 -5.23 -0.91
CA GLN A 87 14.89 -6.13 0.18
C GLN A 87 13.38 -6.11 0.51
N SER A 88 12.56 -5.90 -0.51
CA SER A 88 11.11 -5.76 -0.40
C SER A 88 10.45 -7.12 -0.23
N GLU A 89 9.33 -7.17 0.50
CA GLU A 89 8.39 -8.32 0.46
C GLU A 89 7.17 -8.01 -0.41
N MET A 90 7.13 -6.83 -1.05
CA MET A 90 5.99 -6.46 -1.89
C MET A 90 6.04 -7.22 -3.23
N LEU A 91 5.02 -8.04 -3.43
CA LEU A 91 4.66 -8.64 -4.71
C LEU A 91 3.53 -7.83 -5.37
N ALA A 92 3.43 -7.90 -6.68
CA ALA A 92 2.32 -7.35 -7.47
C ALA A 92 1.73 -8.42 -8.42
N SER A 93 0.48 -8.25 -8.83
CA SER A 93 -0.22 -9.03 -9.85
C SER A 93 -1.01 -8.07 -10.77
N VAL A 94 -1.37 -8.50 -11.98
CA VAL A 94 -2.09 -7.65 -12.95
C VAL A 94 -3.49 -7.28 -12.45
N GLU A 95 -4.10 -8.20 -11.70
CA GLU A 95 -5.39 -8.05 -11.00
C GLU A 95 -5.28 -7.00 -9.89
N GLU A 96 -4.21 -7.08 -9.07
CA GLU A 96 -3.86 -6.02 -8.10
C GLU A 96 -3.63 -4.68 -8.81
N VAL A 97 -3.12 -4.62 -10.06
CA VAL A 97 -3.04 -3.35 -10.79
C VAL A 97 -4.44 -2.84 -11.10
N ALA A 98 -5.26 -3.68 -11.74
CA ALA A 98 -6.54 -3.28 -12.31
C ALA A 98 -7.50 -2.72 -11.27
N THR A 99 -7.68 -3.40 -10.12
CA THR A 99 -8.54 -2.91 -9.02
C THR A 99 -8.06 -1.55 -8.50
N ASP A 100 -6.77 -1.43 -8.19
CA ASP A 100 -6.16 -0.22 -7.62
C ASP A 100 -6.11 0.96 -8.64
N TYR A 101 -6.22 0.67 -9.95
CA TYR A 101 -6.26 1.66 -11.04
C TYR A 101 -7.68 2.01 -11.50
N ALA A 102 -8.68 1.17 -11.23
CA ALA A 102 -10.09 1.52 -11.38
C ALA A 102 -10.56 2.52 -10.30
N HIS A 103 -10.00 2.43 -9.09
CA HIS A 103 -10.42 3.22 -7.91
C HIS A 103 -9.50 4.42 -7.59
N LEU A 104 -8.87 5.02 -8.61
CA LEU A 104 -7.98 6.16 -8.41
C LEU A 104 -8.73 7.40 -7.93
N THR A 105 -8.21 8.01 -6.87
CA THR A 105 -8.65 9.30 -6.33
C THR A 105 -7.55 10.32 -6.58
N ASN A 106 -7.91 11.53 -7.02
CA ASN A 106 -6.99 12.67 -7.21
C ASN A 106 -5.74 12.36 -8.06
N CYS A 107 -5.92 11.53 -9.09
CA CYS A 107 -4.91 11.10 -10.05
C CYS A 107 -5.61 10.75 -11.38
N ASP A 108 -5.29 11.47 -12.45
CA ASP A 108 -5.66 11.16 -13.83
C ASP A 108 -4.49 10.41 -14.53
N PRO A 109 -4.62 9.11 -14.84
CA PRO A 109 -3.55 8.35 -15.49
C PRO A 109 -3.05 8.92 -16.82
N THR A 110 -3.84 9.75 -17.51
CA THR A 110 -3.44 10.34 -18.80
C THR A 110 -2.50 11.54 -18.64
N THR A 111 -2.42 12.15 -17.46
CA THR A 111 -1.58 13.34 -17.20
C THR A 111 -0.69 13.24 -15.94
N ASP A 112 -1.01 12.36 -15.00
CA ASP A 112 -0.34 12.20 -13.70
C ASP A 112 0.62 11.00 -13.65
N MET A 113 0.98 10.44 -14.81
CA MET A 113 1.87 9.29 -14.97
C MET A 113 2.97 9.51 -16.00
N ILE A 114 4.07 8.77 -15.81
CA ILE A 114 5.21 8.71 -16.73
C ILE A 114 5.78 7.29 -16.77
N PHE A 115 6.06 6.79 -17.96
CA PHE A 115 6.79 5.56 -18.22
C PHE A 115 8.13 5.89 -18.89
N ALA A 116 9.17 5.16 -18.52
CA ALA A 116 10.49 5.20 -19.14
C ALA A 116 10.66 3.92 -19.97
N GLU A 117 10.90 4.08 -21.27
CA GLU A 117 11.17 2.98 -22.18
C GLU A 117 12.58 3.12 -22.78
N VAL A 118 13.33 2.03 -22.78
CA VAL A 118 14.66 1.96 -23.40
C VAL A 118 14.67 0.84 -24.44
N ASN A 119 14.94 1.19 -25.70
CA ASN A 119 14.91 0.27 -26.85
C ASN A 119 13.56 -0.46 -27.09
N GLY A 120 12.47 -0.01 -26.46
CA GLY A 120 11.13 -0.61 -26.53
C GLY A 120 10.75 -1.46 -25.32
N ASP A 121 11.67 -1.68 -24.38
CA ASP A 121 11.36 -2.31 -23.08
C ASP A 121 11.01 -1.23 -22.05
N VAL A 122 9.94 -1.46 -21.27
CA VAL A 122 9.52 -0.56 -20.19
C VAL A 122 10.38 -0.82 -18.95
N VAL A 123 11.28 0.11 -18.63
CA VAL A 123 12.28 -0.05 -17.56
C VAL A 123 11.87 0.58 -16.24
N GLY A 124 10.96 1.55 -16.27
CA GLY A 124 10.48 2.26 -15.10
C GLY A 124 9.14 2.93 -15.33
N TYR A 125 8.39 3.17 -14.26
CA TYR A 125 7.16 3.96 -14.30
C TYR A 125 6.93 4.74 -13.00
N GLY A 126 6.22 5.85 -13.08
CA GLY A 126 5.94 6.73 -11.96
C GLY A 126 4.55 7.35 -12.05
N ARG A 127 4.04 7.77 -10.90
CA ARG A 127 2.71 8.36 -10.74
C ARG A 127 2.73 9.41 -9.65
N CYS A 128 1.91 10.45 -9.80
CA CYS A 128 1.64 11.44 -8.76
C CYS A 128 0.13 11.51 -8.41
N TRP A 129 -0.18 12.03 -7.23
CA TRP A 129 -1.54 12.23 -6.72
C TRP A 129 -1.51 13.28 -5.60
N TRP A 130 -2.68 13.75 -5.14
CA TRP A 130 -2.77 14.67 -3.99
C TRP A 130 -3.91 14.31 -3.05
N ASN A 131 -3.78 14.58 -1.76
CA ASN A 131 -4.83 14.31 -0.77
C ASN A 131 -4.93 15.45 0.24
N ASP A 132 -6.16 15.92 0.50
CA ASP A 132 -6.46 16.70 1.69
C ASP A 132 -6.14 15.89 2.96
N GLN A 133 -5.55 16.55 3.95
CA GLN A 133 -5.28 16.01 5.27
C GLN A 133 -6.35 16.45 6.28
N VAL A 134 -6.53 15.68 7.35
CA VAL A 134 -7.43 16.00 8.48
C VAL A 134 -7.08 17.34 9.16
N ASP A 135 -5.83 17.79 9.08
CA ASP A 135 -5.38 19.09 9.61
C ASP A 135 -5.64 20.28 8.65
N GLY A 136 -6.17 20.03 7.45
CA GLY A 136 -6.48 21.03 6.43
C GLY A 136 -5.34 21.33 5.44
N SER A 137 -4.14 20.75 5.63
CA SER A 137 -3.06 20.80 4.64
C SER A 137 -3.34 19.90 3.43
N ILE A 138 -2.53 20.04 2.37
CA ILE A 138 -2.58 19.15 1.19
C ILE A 138 -1.22 18.45 1.03
N ALA A 139 -1.27 17.11 1.03
CA ALA A 139 -0.14 16.25 0.71
C ALA A 139 -0.08 15.97 -0.81
N TYR A 140 1.09 16.14 -1.41
CA TYR A 140 1.35 15.92 -2.84
C TYR A 140 2.26 14.70 -2.98
N GLY A 141 1.66 13.54 -3.25
CA GLY A 141 2.34 12.26 -3.30
C GLY A 141 2.89 11.92 -4.68
N PHE A 142 4.07 11.31 -4.73
CA PHE A 142 4.58 10.68 -5.95
C PHE A 142 5.49 9.48 -5.67
N PHE A 143 5.61 8.59 -6.64
CA PHE A 143 6.65 7.58 -6.72
C PHE A 143 7.22 7.51 -8.14
N ALA A 144 8.46 7.05 -8.27
CA ALA A 144 9.03 6.57 -9.53
C ALA A 144 9.73 5.23 -9.24
N HIS A 145 9.21 4.14 -9.79
CA HIS A 145 9.87 2.82 -9.78
C HIS A 145 10.75 2.69 -11.02
N LEU A 146 11.90 2.05 -10.86
CA LEU A 146 12.90 1.85 -11.90
C LEU A 146 13.67 0.57 -11.59
N LEU A 147 13.77 -0.32 -12.59
CA LEU A 147 14.47 -1.61 -12.48
C LEU A 147 15.93 -1.42 -12.04
N PRO A 148 16.52 -2.35 -11.26
CA PRO A 148 17.82 -2.18 -10.62
C PRO A 148 18.96 -1.77 -11.55
N GLU A 149 19.05 -2.38 -12.72
CA GLU A 149 20.10 -2.17 -13.71
C GLU A 149 20.03 -0.82 -14.45
N TRP A 150 18.91 -0.10 -14.32
CA TRP A 150 18.73 1.25 -14.86
C TRP A 150 18.91 2.36 -13.82
N ARG A 151 19.21 2.01 -12.57
CA ARG A 151 19.49 2.99 -11.51
C ARG A 151 20.80 3.74 -11.81
N GLU A 152 20.96 4.91 -11.19
CA GLU A 152 22.13 5.82 -11.36
C GLU A 152 22.32 6.41 -12.77
N THR A 153 21.59 5.95 -13.79
CA THR A 153 21.56 6.52 -15.17
C THR A 153 20.96 7.93 -15.29
N GLY A 154 20.32 8.43 -14.23
CA GLY A 154 19.56 9.69 -14.24
C GLY A 154 18.06 9.54 -14.58
N ILE A 155 17.61 8.40 -15.14
CA ILE A 155 16.19 8.17 -15.52
C ILE A 155 15.23 8.47 -14.37
N ARG A 156 15.52 7.97 -13.16
CA ARG A 156 14.66 8.15 -11.99
C ARG A 156 14.50 9.62 -11.58
N LEU A 157 15.55 10.43 -11.76
CA LEU A 157 15.53 11.85 -11.43
C LEU A 157 14.67 12.64 -12.42
N ALA A 158 14.82 12.37 -13.72
CA ALA A 158 14.03 12.96 -14.78
C ALA A 158 12.51 12.68 -14.60
N MET A 159 12.16 11.45 -14.21
CA MET A 159 10.77 11.08 -13.83
C MET A 159 10.27 11.85 -12.61
N VAL A 160 11.08 11.98 -11.55
CA VAL A 160 10.73 12.75 -10.35
C VAL A 160 10.53 14.23 -10.66
N HIS A 161 11.35 14.82 -11.53
CA HIS A 161 11.19 16.20 -12.00
C HIS A 161 9.90 16.40 -12.79
N PHE A 162 9.54 15.46 -13.67
CA PHE A 162 8.26 15.47 -14.37
C PHE A 162 7.07 15.46 -13.39
N LEU A 163 7.06 14.49 -12.46
CA LEU A 163 5.97 14.34 -11.48
C LEU A 163 5.86 15.54 -10.54
N LYS A 164 6.97 16.12 -10.08
CA LYS A 164 6.97 17.33 -9.25
C LYS A 164 6.55 18.58 -10.03
N LYS A 165 6.85 18.66 -11.33
CA LYS A 165 6.33 19.72 -12.22
C LYS A 165 4.82 19.59 -12.36
N ARG A 166 4.29 18.39 -12.58
CA ARG A 166 2.85 18.13 -12.69
C ARG A 166 2.10 18.44 -11.38
N LEU A 167 2.61 17.98 -10.24
CA LEU A 167 2.05 18.31 -8.92
C LEU A 167 2.03 19.81 -8.63
N ARG A 168 3.01 20.59 -9.12
CA ARG A 168 3.00 22.07 -9.00
C ARG A 168 1.96 22.75 -9.90
N GLN A 169 1.58 22.15 -11.02
CA GLN A 169 0.46 22.64 -11.83
C GLN A 169 -0.85 22.43 -11.07
N ILE A 170 -1.08 21.21 -10.56
CA ILE A 170 -2.24 20.89 -9.71
C ILE A 170 -2.30 21.80 -8.48
N ALA A 171 -1.17 22.02 -7.80
CA ALA A 171 -1.08 22.87 -6.62
C ALA A 171 -1.38 24.36 -6.87
N ALA A 172 -1.34 24.83 -8.12
CA ALA A 172 -1.66 26.22 -8.48
C ALA A 172 -3.17 26.48 -8.52
N ASP A 173 -3.98 25.45 -8.75
CA ASP A 173 -5.45 25.52 -8.72
C ASP A 173 -6.02 25.33 -7.30
N HIS A 174 -5.16 25.04 -6.30
CA HIS A 174 -5.55 24.80 -4.91
C HIS A 174 -5.41 26.06 -4.03
N PRO A 175 -6.26 26.25 -2.99
CA PRO A 175 -6.30 27.47 -2.18
C PRO A 175 -4.93 27.85 -1.60
N ALA A 176 -4.51 29.10 -1.80
CA ALA A 176 -3.15 29.56 -1.57
C ALA A 176 -2.72 29.42 -0.09
N GLU A 177 -3.65 29.62 0.83
CA GLU A 177 -3.49 29.61 2.29
C GLU A 177 -3.32 28.22 2.91
N LYS A 178 -3.74 27.15 2.24
CA LYS A 178 -3.45 25.77 2.70
C LYS A 178 -1.97 25.46 2.60
N GLU A 179 -1.40 24.83 3.63
CA GLU A 179 -0.03 24.27 3.56
C GLU A 179 0.05 23.20 2.46
N LYS A 180 1.15 23.20 1.70
CA LYS A 180 1.38 22.31 0.55
C LYS A 180 2.73 21.64 0.68
N THR A 181 2.71 20.32 0.84
CA THR A 181 3.92 19.54 1.13
C THR A 181 3.97 18.31 0.23
N PHE A 182 5.09 18.12 -0.49
CA PHE A 182 5.44 16.86 -1.11
C PHE A 182 5.62 15.80 -0.03
N VAL A 183 4.94 14.66 -0.16
CA VAL A 183 5.03 13.53 0.78
C VAL A 183 5.42 12.28 0.02
N ASN A 184 6.58 11.71 0.36
CA ASN A 184 7.09 10.47 -0.21
C ASN A 184 7.39 9.47 0.90
N TRP A 185 7.51 8.21 0.53
CA TRP A 185 7.89 7.11 1.42
C TRP A 185 8.93 6.23 0.73
N GLY A 186 9.75 5.54 1.52
CA GLY A 186 10.73 4.56 1.02
C GLY A 186 11.13 3.56 2.10
N MET A 187 11.54 2.36 1.69
CA MET A 187 12.13 1.38 2.61
C MET A 187 13.56 1.79 2.97
N GLN A 188 14.03 1.50 4.19
CA GLN A 188 15.40 1.85 4.60
C GLN A 188 16.48 1.10 3.79
N ALA A 189 16.16 -0.07 3.23
CA ALA A 189 17.02 -0.78 2.30
C ALA A 189 17.10 -0.12 0.90
N GLU A 190 16.10 0.66 0.50
CA GLU A 190 16.07 1.35 -0.80
C GLU A 190 16.91 2.65 -0.74
N THR A 191 18.23 2.47 -0.69
CA THR A 191 19.20 3.57 -0.61
C THR A 191 19.16 4.48 -1.84
N ASN A 192 18.93 3.93 -3.03
CA ASN A 192 18.84 4.71 -4.28
C ASN A 192 17.72 5.77 -4.23
N TRP A 193 16.52 5.39 -3.78
CA TRP A 193 15.39 6.30 -3.63
C TRP A 193 15.59 7.30 -2.50
N THR A 194 16.07 6.81 -1.35
CA THR A 194 16.40 7.62 -0.17
C THR A 194 17.38 8.74 -0.54
N ASN A 195 18.48 8.40 -1.22
CA ASN A 195 19.50 9.36 -1.65
C ASN A 195 18.96 10.37 -2.67
N LEU A 196 18.12 9.92 -3.62
CA LEU A 196 17.46 10.81 -4.59
C LEU A 196 16.54 11.82 -3.88
N LEU A 197 15.66 11.36 -2.99
CA LEU A 197 14.75 12.25 -2.25
C LEU A 197 15.51 13.27 -1.38
N LEU A 198 16.57 12.85 -0.70
CA LEU A 198 17.43 13.74 0.10
C LEU A 198 18.16 14.77 -0.77
N ALA A 199 18.72 14.37 -1.91
CA ALA A 199 19.35 15.28 -2.87
C ALA A 199 18.35 16.29 -3.48
N GLU A 200 17.14 15.83 -3.77
CA GLU A 200 16.00 16.67 -4.19
C GLU A 200 15.44 17.56 -3.04
N GLY A 201 16.06 17.54 -1.86
CA GLY A 201 15.79 18.44 -0.74
C GLY A 201 14.60 18.06 0.14
N HIS A 202 14.11 16.82 0.06
CA HIS A 202 13.16 16.30 1.05
C HIS A 202 13.90 15.92 2.33
N LYS A 203 13.19 15.90 3.45
CA LYS A 203 13.73 15.51 4.77
C LYS A 203 12.95 14.32 5.30
N ILE A 204 13.63 13.35 5.90
CA ILE A 204 12.98 12.31 6.69
C ILE A 204 12.33 13.00 7.90
N VAL A 205 11.01 12.83 8.06
CA VAL A 205 10.22 13.44 9.16
C VAL A 205 9.57 12.42 10.08
N ARG A 206 9.45 11.16 9.65
CA ARG A 206 9.03 10.03 10.49
C ARG A 206 9.70 8.73 10.06
N TYR A 207 9.77 7.81 11.01
CA TYR A 207 10.02 6.39 10.75
C TYR A 207 8.77 5.55 11.07
N GLY A 208 8.59 4.48 10.31
CA GLY A 208 7.71 3.38 10.69
C GLY A 208 8.43 2.04 10.55
N LEU A 209 7.86 1.02 11.17
CA LEU A 209 8.48 -0.29 11.39
C LEU A 209 7.52 -1.38 10.89
N ASP A 210 8.03 -2.31 10.09
CA ASP A 210 7.38 -3.62 9.92
C ASP A 210 7.84 -4.48 11.11
N MET A 211 6.90 -5.11 11.81
CA MET A 211 7.15 -5.95 12.97
C MET A 211 6.55 -7.35 12.81
N VAL A 212 7.26 -8.35 13.34
CA VAL A 212 6.86 -9.77 13.30
C VAL A 212 6.91 -10.37 14.69
N ARG A 213 5.87 -11.11 15.06
CA ARG A 213 5.80 -12.00 16.22
C ARG A 213 6.05 -13.44 15.71
N PRO A 214 7.21 -14.05 16.00
CA PRO A 214 7.68 -15.25 15.29
C PRO A 214 7.06 -16.58 15.74
N ASN A 215 6.12 -16.59 16.69
CA ASN A 215 5.32 -17.77 17.02
C ASN A 215 3.94 -17.39 17.58
N LEU A 216 2.93 -18.25 17.35
CA LEU A 216 1.61 -18.15 17.98
C LEU A 216 1.40 -19.18 19.10
N ASP A 217 2.47 -19.63 19.77
CA ASP A 217 2.39 -20.60 20.87
C ASP A 217 2.28 -19.94 22.24
N ASN A 218 3.12 -18.95 22.54
CA ASN A 218 3.03 -18.19 23.79
C ASN A 218 2.09 -16.97 23.68
N ILE A 219 0.84 -17.20 23.27
CA ILE A 219 -0.21 -16.18 23.25
C ILE A 219 -0.47 -15.72 24.70
N PRO A 220 -0.32 -14.43 25.04
CA PRO A 220 -0.52 -13.95 26.40
C PRO A 220 -2.00 -13.92 26.76
N ASP A 221 -2.35 -14.26 28.00
CA ASP A 221 -3.71 -14.06 28.50
C ASP A 221 -4.02 -12.55 28.61
N CYS A 222 -5.19 -12.20 28.12
CA CYS A 222 -5.68 -10.85 27.89
C CYS A 222 -7.22 -10.87 27.98
N PRO A 223 -7.80 -10.97 29.20
CA PRO A 223 -9.24 -10.96 29.36
C PRO A 223 -9.86 -9.70 28.74
N VAL A 224 -11.04 -9.86 28.15
CA VAL A 224 -11.82 -8.75 27.60
C VAL A 224 -12.30 -7.86 28.76
N PRO A 225 -12.23 -6.53 28.68
CA PRO A 225 -12.72 -5.64 29.73
C PRO A 225 -14.22 -5.82 30.01
N ALA A 226 -14.63 -5.59 31.27
CA ALA A 226 -16.02 -5.71 31.67
C ALA A 226 -16.92 -4.75 30.87
N GLY A 227 -18.06 -5.25 30.40
CA GLY A 227 -18.99 -4.49 29.54
C GLY A 227 -18.63 -4.48 28.05
N ILE A 228 -17.49 -5.07 27.64
CA ILE A 228 -17.12 -5.26 26.24
C ILE A 228 -17.34 -6.72 25.82
N GLU A 229 -17.99 -6.91 24.66
CA GLU A 229 -17.96 -8.17 23.92
C GLU A 229 -16.87 -8.12 22.85
N VAL A 230 -16.23 -9.25 22.55
CA VAL A 230 -15.38 -9.41 21.35
C VAL A 230 -15.85 -10.61 20.54
N ARG A 231 -16.18 -10.35 19.27
CA ARG A 231 -16.69 -11.33 18.30
C ARG A 231 -16.08 -11.10 16.92
N ARG A 232 -16.31 -12.04 15.99
CA ARG A 232 -15.85 -11.93 14.59
C ARG A 232 -16.62 -10.81 13.87
N GLY A 233 -15.99 -10.18 12.88
CA GLY A 233 -16.66 -9.25 11.98
C GLY A 233 -17.56 -9.98 10.99
N THR A 234 -18.49 -9.25 10.35
CA THR A 234 -19.36 -9.79 9.29
C THR A 234 -19.55 -8.80 8.16
N LEU A 235 -19.95 -9.28 6.98
CA LEU A 235 -20.28 -8.44 5.82
C LEU A 235 -21.43 -7.44 6.11
N ALA A 236 -22.40 -7.83 6.95
CA ALA A 236 -23.55 -6.99 7.30
C ALA A 236 -23.13 -5.79 8.18
N GLU A 237 -22.10 -5.97 9.01
CA GLU A 237 -21.62 -5.00 10.00
C GLU A 237 -20.40 -4.21 9.51
N TRP A 238 -19.86 -4.59 8.36
CA TRP A 238 -18.62 -4.04 7.80
C TRP A 238 -18.63 -2.52 7.68
N ARG A 239 -19.74 -1.89 7.27
CA ARG A 239 -19.87 -0.42 7.29
C ARG A 239 -19.69 0.16 8.69
N GLN A 240 -20.31 -0.44 9.71
CA GLN A 240 -20.16 0.06 11.09
C GLN A 240 -18.73 -0.12 11.61
N ILE A 241 -18.04 -1.18 11.19
CA ILE A 241 -16.63 -1.43 11.48
C ILE A 241 -15.73 -0.38 10.79
N TRP A 242 -16.00 -0.05 9.52
CA TRP A 242 -15.33 1.04 8.79
C TRP A 242 -15.51 2.39 9.48
N GLU A 243 -16.73 2.75 9.89
CA GLU A 243 -16.99 4.01 10.60
C GLU A 243 -16.28 4.06 11.97
N GLY A 244 -16.28 2.96 12.72
CA GLY A 244 -15.58 2.87 14.00
C GLY A 244 -14.06 3.01 13.86
N ALA A 245 -13.49 2.47 12.79
CA ALA A 245 -12.09 2.68 12.42
C ALA A 245 -11.83 4.13 11.96
N ARG A 246 -12.68 4.68 11.08
CA ARG A 246 -12.61 6.06 10.55
C ARG A 246 -12.54 7.09 11.66
N GLU A 247 -13.39 6.97 12.68
CA GLU A 247 -13.36 7.84 13.85
C GLU A 247 -12.07 7.67 14.66
N ALA A 248 -11.70 6.41 14.98
CA ALA A 248 -10.54 6.13 15.82
C ALA A 248 -9.22 6.59 15.20
N PHE A 249 -9.09 6.53 13.87
CA PHE A 249 -7.87 6.88 13.16
C PHE A 249 -7.72 8.36 12.79
N ARG A 250 -8.78 9.18 12.93
CA ARG A 250 -8.69 10.64 12.71
C ARG A 250 -7.65 11.33 13.63
N ASP A 251 -7.24 10.67 14.71
CA ASP A 251 -6.18 11.10 15.64
C ASP A 251 -4.74 10.77 15.17
N HIS A 252 -4.56 10.07 14.04
CA HIS A 252 -3.24 9.68 13.54
C HIS A 252 -2.58 10.79 12.69
N TRP A 253 -1.25 10.79 12.65
CA TRP A 253 -0.47 11.71 11.84
C TRP A 253 -0.47 11.29 10.36
N GLY A 254 -0.48 12.25 9.44
CA GLY A 254 -0.55 11.99 7.99
C GLY A 254 -1.89 11.40 7.54
N MET A 255 -2.95 11.61 8.34
CA MET A 255 -4.27 11.05 8.09
C MET A 255 -5.02 11.84 7.00
N GLN A 256 -5.28 11.14 5.90
CA GLN A 256 -6.16 11.54 4.80
C GLN A 256 -7.64 11.33 5.20
N GLU A 257 -8.61 11.95 4.52
CA GLU A 257 -10.02 11.60 4.78
C GLU A 257 -10.44 10.27 4.13
N TRP A 258 -11.27 9.50 4.83
CA TRP A 258 -11.73 8.18 4.37
C TRP A 258 -13.04 8.30 3.59
N THR A 259 -12.93 8.15 2.27
CA THR A 259 -14.02 8.38 1.31
C THR A 259 -14.85 7.13 1.04
N GLU A 260 -16.01 7.34 0.41
CA GLU A 260 -16.86 6.25 -0.10
C GLU A 260 -16.17 5.41 -1.20
N THR A 261 -15.27 6.00 -2.00
CA THR A 261 -14.43 5.27 -2.96
C THR A 261 -13.49 4.30 -2.25
N ASN A 262 -12.88 4.72 -1.13
CA ASN A 262 -12.02 3.84 -0.35
C ASN A 262 -12.82 2.70 0.31
N PHE A 263 -14.07 2.96 0.73
CA PHE A 263 -14.96 1.91 1.23
C PHE A 263 -15.31 0.90 0.13
N ALA A 264 -15.79 1.36 -1.03
CA ALA A 264 -16.21 0.49 -2.13
C ALA A 264 -15.08 -0.43 -2.61
N ALA A 265 -13.90 0.16 -2.86
CA ALA A 265 -12.71 -0.59 -3.26
C ALA A 265 -12.27 -1.64 -2.23
N TRP A 266 -12.49 -1.40 -0.93
CA TRP A 266 -11.98 -2.30 0.12
C TRP A 266 -12.56 -3.71 0.04
N SER A 267 -13.84 -3.87 -0.33
CA SER A 267 -14.45 -5.19 -0.52
C SER A 267 -13.96 -5.97 -1.75
N GLU A 268 -13.26 -5.31 -2.68
CA GLU A 268 -12.75 -5.94 -3.90
C GLU A 268 -11.35 -6.56 -3.71
N TYR A 269 -10.66 -6.26 -2.60
CA TYR A 269 -9.31 -6.80 -2.37
C TYR A 269 -9.32 -8.27 -1.91
N PRO A 270 -8.45 -9.12 -2.49
CA PRO A 270 -8.21 -10.51 -2.05
C PRO A 270 -8.06 -10.79 -0.55
N THR A 271 -7.56 -9.87 0.28
CA THR A 271 -7.47 -10.05 1.76
C THR A 271 -8.72 -9.67 2.52
N PHE A 272 -9.77 -9.21 1.85
CA PHE A 272 -11.03 -8.84 2.45
C PHE A 272 -11.77 -10.06 3.01
N ASN A 273 -11.55 -10.33 4.29
CA ASN A 273 -12.12 -11.49 4.99
C ASN A 273 -12.60 -11.11 6.41
N PRO A 274 -13.86 -10.66 6.55
CA PRO A 274 -14.45 -10.30 7.84
C PRO A 274 -14.41 -11.40 8.91
N ASP A 275 -14.42 -12.67 8.51
CA ASP A 275 -14.41 -13.82 9.44
C ASP A 275 -13.11 -13.91 10.26
N LEU A 276 -12.02 -13.29 9.80
CA LEU A 276 -10.75 -13.21 10.53
C LEU A 276 -10.73 -12.02 11.51
N TRP A 277 -11.50 -10.95 11.26
CA TRP A 277 -11.45 -9.73 12.04
C TRP A 277 -11.96 -9.95 13.46
N GLN A 278 -11.30 -9.35 14.45
CA GLN A 278 -11.78 -9.32 15.83
C GLN A 278 -12.30 -7.92 16.13
N ILE A 279 -13.58 -7.81 16.49
CA ILE A 279 -14.26 -6.52 16.73
C ILE A 279 -14.74 -6.47 18.17
N ALA A 280 -14.47 -5.36 18.86
CA ALA A 280 -14.93 -5.08 20.21
C ALA A 280 -16.20 -4.23 20.17
N TRP A 281 -17.17 -4.59 21.01
CA TRP A 281 -18.51 -4.00 21.04
C TRP A 281 -18.92 -3.62 22.48
N ALA A 282 -19.61 -2.50 22.64
CA ALA A 282 -20.29 -2.09 23.87
C ALA A 282 -21.80 -1.98 23.58
N GLY A 283 -22.53 -3.08 23.77
CA GLY A 283 -23.85 -3.24 23.16
C GLY A 283 -23.72 -3.17 21.63
N ASP A 284 -24.55 -2.37 20.98
CA ASP A 284 -24.53 -2.20 19.52
C ASP A 284 -23.42 -1.24 19.03
N GLU A 285 -22.59 -0.67 19.91
CA GLU A 285 -21.52 0.26 19.53
C GLU A 285 -20.18 -0.46 19.26
N VAL A 286 -19.62 -0.35 18.05
CA VAL A 286 -18.22 -0.74 17.77
C VAL A 286 -17.28 0.18 18.54
N VAL A 287 -16.46 -0.38 19.45
CA VAL A 287 -15.49 0.39 20.28
C VAL A 287 -14.04 0.24 19.81
N GLY A 288 -13.74 -0.79 19.03
CA GLY A 288 -12.40 -1.09 18.53
C GLY A 288 -12.37 -2.35 17.67
N GLY A 289 -11.24 -2.62 17.04
CA GLY A 289 -11.05 -3.82 16.23
C GLY A 289 -9.60 -4.07 15.81
N VAL A 290 -9.38 -5.27 15.30
CA VAL A 290 -8.16 -5.70 14.60
C VAL A 290 -8.62 -6.45 13.36
N LEU A 291 -8.25 -5.93 12.19
CA LEU A 291 -8.80 -6.40 10.91
C LEU A 291 -7.81 -7.35 10.26
N ASN A 292 -7.75 -8.55 10.84
CA ASN A 292 -6.79 -9.57 10.45
C ASN A 292 -6.93 -9.97 8.98
N PHE A 293 -5.81 -10.27 8.34
CA PHE A 293 -5.80 -10.90 7.03
C PHE A 293 -4.66 -11.92 6.88
N ILE A 294 -4.71 -12.68 5.79
CA ILE A 294 -3.66 -13.64 5.40
C ILE A 294 -3.42 -13.43 3.90
N ASP A 295 -2.24 -12.94 3.54
CA ASP A 295 -1.80 -12.91 2.14
C ASP A 295 -1.26 -14.30 1.77
N LYS A 296 -2.01 -15.02 0.94
CA LYS A 296 -1.64 -16.39 0.56
C LYS A 296 -0.52 -16.44 -0.47
N LYS A 297 -0.48 -15.51 -1.42
CA LYS A 297 0.60 -15.45 -2.44
C LYS A 297 1.92 -15.03 -1.79
N GLU A 298 1.91 -14.10 -0.83
CA GLU A 298 3.10 -13.76 -0.05
C GLU A 298 3.59 -14.97 0.77
N ASN A 299 2.68 -15.70 1.41
CA ASN A 299 3.01 -16.94 2.14
C ASN A 299 3.56 -18.06 1.22
N GLU A 300 2.95 -18.27 0.06
CA GLU A 300 3.39 -19.24 -0.96
C GLU A 300 4.75 -18.84 -1.56
N THR A 301 4.99 -17.55 -1.81
CA THR A 301 6.24 -17.06 -2.44
C THR A 301 7.43 -17.04 -1.48
N PHE A 302 7.20 -16.77 -0.19
CA PHE A 302 8.24 -16.74 0.85
C PHE A 302 8.24 -17.98 1.75
N GLU A 303 7.61 -19.08 1.30
CA GLU A 303 7.54 -20.39 1.97
C GLU A 303 7.21 -20.33 3.48
N ARG A 304 6.24 -19.48 3.85
CA ARG A 304 5.92 -19.16 5.26
C ARG A 304 4.42 -19.17 5.56
N LEU A 305 4.08 -19.05 6.85
CA LEU A 305 2.70 -19.12 7.35
C LEU A 305 2.41 -17.89 8.24
N ARG A 306 2.36 -16.72 7.60
CA ARG A 306 2.15 -15.40 8.22
C ARG A 306 0.69 -14.95 8.14
N GLY A 307 0.13 -14.62 9.29
CA GLY A 307 -1.04 -13.76 9.39
C GLY A 307 -0.65 -12.29 9.62
N TYR A 308 -1.55 -11.37 9.29
CA TYR A 308 -1.39 -9.94 9.52
C TYR A 308 -2.44 -9.45 10.51
N THR A 309 -2.02 -8.72 11.55
CA THR A 309 -2.90 -8.12 12.57
C THR A 309 -3.00 -6.62 12.35
N GLU A 310 -3.55 -6.21 11.21
CA GLU A 310 -3.51 -4.82 10.77
C GLU A 310 -4.78 -4.02 11.10
N THR A 311 -4.75 -2.71 10.84
CA THR A 311 -5.84 -1.77 11.13
C THR A 311 -6.31 -1.91 12.60
N ILE A 312 -5.35 -1.95 13.52
CA ILE A 312 -5.60 -2.02 14.97
C ILE A 312 -6.15 -0.67 15.45
N PHE A 313 -7.40 -0.64 15.91
CA PHE A 313 -8.05 0.58 16.40
C PHE A 313 -8.81 0.40 17.71
N VAL A 314 -8.85 1.47 18.51
CA VAL A 314 -9.75 1.64 19.65
C VAL A 314 -10.20 3.10 19.67
N ARG A 315 -11.51 3.33 19.70
CA ARG A 315 -12.12 4.67 19.71
C ARG A 315 -11.83 5.39 21.02
N ARG A 316 -11.75 6.73 20.96
CA ARG A 316 -11.09 7.54 22.00
C ARG A 316 -11.57 7.28 23.45
N PRO A 317 -12.88 7.10 23.75
CA PRO A 317 -13.35 6.82 25.11
C PRO A 317 -12.87 5.48 25.72
N TRP A 318 -12.54 4.51 24.86
CA TRP A 318 -12.25 3.13 25.23
C TRP A 318 -10.74 2.82 25.29
N ARG A 319 -9.90 3.81 24.98
CA ARG A 319 -8.43 3.70 25.06
C ARG A 319 -7.96 3.58 26.51
N GLY A 320 -6.79 2.98 26.71
CA GLY A 320 -6.22 2.73 28.05
C GLY A 320 -6.85 1.56 28.82
N GLN A 321 -8.08 1.16 28.50
CA GLN A 321 -8.83 0.11 29.21
C GLN A 321 -8.41 -1.34 28.87
N GLY A 322 -7.34 -1.53 28.09
CA GLY A 322 -6.83 -2.87 27.72
C GLY A 322 -7.46 -3.50 26.48
N VAL A 323 -8.50 -2.91 25.89
CA VAL A 323 -9.26 -3.44 24.72
C VAL A 323 -8.34 -3.92 23.58
N ALA A 324 -7.37 -3.10 23.15
CA ALA A 324 -6.42 -3.47 22.10
C ALA A 324 -5.59 -4.73 22.45
N LYS A 325 -5.19 -4.91 23.71
CA LYS A 325 -4.40 -6.08 24.16
C LYS A 325 -5.23 -7.37 24.05
N ALA A 326 -6.51 -7.31 24.41
CA ALA A 326 -7.46 -8.42 24.27
C ALA A 326 -7.75 -8.76 22.80
N LEU A 327 -7.97 -7.75 21.96
CA LEU A 327 -8.20 -7.92 20.53
C LEU A 327 -6.99 -8.56 19.81
N ILE A 328 -5.77 -8.11 20.10
CA ILE A 328 -4.54 -8.68 19.51
C ILE A 328 -4.34 -10.13 19.98
N ALA A 329 -4.58 -10.45 21.26
CA ALA A 329 -4.47 -11.83 21.74
C ALA A 329 -5.49 -12.78 21.08
N ARG A 330 -6.74 -12.34 20.89
CA ARG A 330 -7.76 -13.13 20.19
C ARG A 330 -7.47 -13.23 18.69
N SER A 331 -6.84 -12.20 18.10
CA SER A 331 -6.35 -12.23 16.73
C SER A 331 -5.25 -13.28 16.53
N PHE A 332 -4.33 -13.43 17.49
CA PHE A 332 -3.36 -14.53 17.46
C PHE A 332 -4.01 -15.92 17.51
N GLN A 333 -5.09 -16.09 18.29
CA GLN A 333 -5.84 -17.36 18.29
C GLN A 333 -6.46 -17.62 16.91
N VAL A 334 -7.15 -16.64 16.32
CA VAL A 334 -7.81 -16.81 15.01
C VAL A 334 -6.82 -17.03 13.86
N LEU A 335 -5.66 -16.37 13.87
CA LEU A 335 -4.59 -16.63 12.90
C LEU A 335 -4.01 -18.05 13.07
N LYS A 336 -3.87 -18.53 14.31
CA LYS A 336 -3.43 -19.91 14.59
C LYS A 336 -4.48 -20.96 14.19
N GLU A 337 -5.76 -20.70 14.44
CA GLU A 337 -6.89 -21.51 13.95
C GLU A 337 -6.89 -21.61 12.42
N ALA A 338 -6.49 -20.52 11.73
CA ALA A 338 -6.31 -20.48 10.28
C ALA A 338 -4.98 -21.10 9.78
N GLY A 339 -4.19 -21.74 10.67
CA GLY A 339 -2.96 -22.45 10.33
C GLY A 339 -1.70 -21.59 10.23
N MET A 340 -1.74 -20.32 10.65
CA MET A 340 -0.56 -19.44 10.66
C MET A 340 0.35 -19.74 11.85
N THR A 341 1.66 -19.63 11.65
CA THR A 341 2.69 -19.81 12.70
C THR A 341 3.21 -18.49 13.25
N GLU A 342 3.19 -17.42 12.46
CA GLU A 342 3.62 -16.07 12.86
C GLU A 342 2.55 -15.01 12.58
N ALA A 343 2.66 -13.86 13.25
CA ALA A 343 1.84 -12.67 13.01
C ALA A 343 2.72 -11.47 12.68
N ALA A 344 2.25 -10.59 11.79
CA ALA A 344 2.94 -9.35 11.43
C ALA A 344 2.03 -8.11 11.51
N LEU A 345 2.64 -6.94 11.69
CA LEU A 345 1.97 -5.64 11.60
C LEU A 345 2.95 -4.54 11.15
N GLY A 346 2.42 -3.40 10.71
CA GLY A 346 3.16 -2.14 10.61
C GLY A 346 2.89 -1.21 11.81
N VAL A 347 3.84 -0.34 12.16
CA VAL A 347 3.63 0.70 13.17
C VAL A 347 4.46 1.95 12.91
N ASP A 348 3.84 3.12 13.02
CA ASP A 348 4.55 4.40 13.10
C ASP A 348 5.40 4.42 14.40
N ALA A 349 6.71 4.62 14.27
CA ALA A 349 7.65 4.54 15.40
C ALA A 349 7.46 5.67 16.42
N GLU A 350 6.83 6.76 15.99
CA GLU A 350 6.57 8.00 16.72
C GLU A 350 5.05 8.13 17.02
N ASN A 351 4.34 7.00 17.08
CA ASN A 351 2.92 6.95 17.41
C ASN A 351 2.68 7.28 18.90
N LEU A 352 2.10 8.46 19.14
CA LEU A 352 1.80 9.03 20.45
C LEU A 352 0.87 8.18 21.33
N SER A 353 0.14 7.21 20.76
CA SER A 353 -0.72 6.28 21.52
C SER A 353 0.05 5.22 22.32
N GLY A 354 1.37 5.09 22.12
CA GLY A 354 2.19 4.06 22.74
C GLY A 354 2.05 2.67 22.10
N ALA A 355 1.44 2.58 20.91
CA ALA A 355 1.23 1.33 20.17
C ALA A 355 2.48 0.45 20.05
N LEU A 356 3.65 1.03 19.73
CA LEU A 356 4.93 0.30 19.66
C LEU A 356 5.30 -0.42 20.97
N HIS A 357 4.99 0.17 22.13
CA HIS A 357 5.23 -0.46 23.43
C HIS A 357 4.23 -1.59 23.72
N LEU A 358 2.98 -1.45 23.27
CA LEU A 358 1.99 -2.53 23.30
C LEU A 358 2.44 -3.71 22.42
N TYR A 359 2.86 -3.45 21.18
CA TYR A 359 3.23 -4.51 20.23
C TYR A 359 4.47 -5.28 20.70
N ARG A 360 5.50 -4.57 21.22
CA ARG A 360 6.66 -5.22 21.88
C ARG A 360 6.23 -6.08 23.08
N LYS A 361 5.26 -5.63 23.89
CA LYS A 361 4.67 -6.43 24.99
C LYS A 361 3.82 -7.62 24.51
N MET A 362 3.28 -7.57 23.29
CA MET A 362 2.58 -8.69 22.65
C MET A 362 3.53 -9.66 21.92
N GLY A 363 4.85 -9.44 21.99
CA GLY A 363 5.87 -10.34 21.43
C GLY A 363 6.28 -10.02 19.98
N PHE A 364 5.90 -8.86 19.45
CA PHE A 364 6.40 -8.39 18.16
C PHE A 364 7.83 -7.84 18.28
N ALA A 365 8.71 -8.33 17.41
CA ALA A 365 10.04 -7.78 17.15
C ALA A 365 10.04 -6.96 15.86
N GLU A 366 10.92 -5.98 15.77
CA GLU A 366 11.13 -5.14 14.59
C GLU A 366 11.93 -5.90 13.53
N VAL A 367 11.51 -5.90 12.27
CA VAL A 367 12.20 -6.62 11.17
C VAL A 367 12.62 -5.72 10.00
N LYS A 368 11.86 -4.66 9.69
CA LYS A 368 12.24 -3.65 8.68
C LYS A 368 11.84 -2.25 9.13
N ARG A 369 12.44 -1.24 8.51
CA ARG A 369 12.03 0.16 8.65
C ARG A 369 11.69 0.78 7.31
N HIS A 370 10.75 1.71 7.36
CA HIS A 370 10.38 2.59 6.26
C HIS A 370 10.37 4.05 6.77
N MET A 371 10.59 5.00 5.86
CA MET A 371 10.80 6.42 6.17
C MET A 371 9.77 7.26 5.44
N THR A 372 9.22 8.26 6.12
CA THR A 372 8.38 9.31 5.51
C THR A 372 9.24 10.53 5.23
N PHE A 373 9.17 11.04 4.00
CA PHE A 373 9.93 12.19 3.52
C PHE A 373 8.98 13.35 3.20
N HIS A 374 9.20 14.52 3.81
CA HIS A 374 8.44 15.74 3.50
C HIS A 374 9.33 16.79 2.82
N LYS A 375 8.74 17.59 1.93
CA LYS A 375 9.31 18.85 1.44
C LYS A 375 8.20 19.87 1.16
N PRO A 376 8.29 21.13 1.63
CA PRO A 376 7.43 22.20 1.14
C PRO A 376 7.49 22.32 -0.40
N LEU A 377 6.35 22.57 -1.04
CA LEU A 377 6.13 22.43 -2.48
C LEU A 377 6.83 23.50 -3.35
#